data_AF-I1XIT9-F1
#
_entry.id   AF-I1XIT9-F1
#
_cell.length_a   1.000
_cell.length_b   1.000
_cell.length_c   1.000
_cell.angle_alpha   90.00
_cell.angle_beta   90.00
_cell.angle_gamma   90.00
#
_symmetry.space_group_name_H-M   'P 1'
#
loop_
_entity.id
_entity.type
_entity.pdbx_description
1 polymer ?
#
loop_
_entity_poly.entity_id
_entity_poly.type
_entity_poly.pdbx_seq_one_letter_code
_entity_poly.pdbx_strand_id
1 'polypeptide(L)'
;MDWLEAQVQDVARGEHDFYVRWIMRLQFTVMGKQVNSESIGISQLRFNKQGQIIFHQDFWDGVDGFYQHLPIIGYSLRKIREKL
;
A
#
# COMPACT_ATOMS: atom_id res chain seq x y z
N MET A 1 -16.78 -2.85 -8.58
CA MET A 1 -16.30 -1.48 -8.30
C MET A 1 -15.02 -1.66 -7.52
N ASP A 2 -13.94 -1.06 -7.97
CA ASP A 2 -12.66 -1.19 -7.30
C ASP A 2 -12.71 -0.40 -5.98
N TRP A 3 -12.16 -0.96 -4.91
CA TRP A 3 -12.15 -0.31 -3.59
C TRP A 3 -10.87 -0.66 -2.84
N LEU A 4 -10.42 0.31 -2.05
CA LEU A 4 -9.28 0.17 -1.14
C LEU A 4 -9.72 0.68 0.22
N GLU A 5 -9.46 -0.12 1.24
CA GLU A 5 -9.71 0.22 2.64
C GLU A 5 -8.44 -0.05 3.44
N ALA A 6 -8.02 0.90 4.25
CA ALA A 6 -6.93 0.72 5.20
C ALA A 6 -7.47 0.93 6.62
N GLN A 7 -7.39 -0.12 7.44
CA GLN A 7 -7.87 -0.11 8.80
C GLN A 7 -6.68 -0.06 9.76
N VAL A 8 -6.58 1.02 10.54
CA VAL A 8 -5.61 1.13 11.63
C VAL A 8 -5.95 0.08 12.68
N GLN A 9 -4.96 -0.75 13.01
CA GLN A 9 -5.09 -1.81 14.01
C GLN A 9 -4.51 -1.39 15.35
N ASP A 10 -3.42 -0.63 15.33
CA ASP A 10 -2.72 -0.19 16.53
C ASP A 10 -1.82 1.02 16.24
N VAL A 11 -1.51 1.79 17.28
CA VAL A 11 -0.58 2.91 17.23
C VAL A 11 0.38 2.81 18.39
N ALA A 12 1.66 2.62 18.09
CA ALA A 12 2.74 2.71 19.06
C ALA A 12 3.48 4.04 18.92
N ARG A 13 3.92 4.61 20.04
CA ARG A 13 4.70 5.84 20.08
C ARG A 13 6.12 5.54 20.58
N GLY A 14 7.11 5.90 19.76
CA GLY A 14 8.50 6.00 20.16
C GLY A 14 8.87 7.40 20.65
N GLU A 15 10.15 7.64 20.87
CA GLU A 15 10.64 8.93 21.36
C GLU A 15 10.39 10.09 20.36
N HIS A 16 10.60 9.81 19.07
CA HIS A 16 10.46 10.79 18.00
C HIS A 16 9.44 10.41 16.92
N ASP A 17 9.03 9.14 16.90
CA ASP A 17 8.23 8.56 15.82
C ASP A 17 6.95 7.92 16.33
N PHE A 18 5.97 7.83 15.44
CA PHE A 18 4.76 7.04 15.59
C PHE A 18 4.81 5.87 14.63
N TYR A 19 4.37 4.72 15.10
CA TYR A 19 4.30 3.49 14.34
C TYR A 19 2.84 3.06 14.27
N VAL A 20 2.25 3.15 13.08
CA VAL A 20 0.83 2.87 12.85
C VAL A 20 0.74 1.53 12.14
N ARG A 21 0.26 0.51 12.84
CA ARG A 21 0.05 -0.81 12.24
C ARG A 21 -1.33 -0.85 11.58
N TRP A 22 -1.40 -1.39 10.37
CA TRP A 22 -2.61 -1.39 9.57
C TRP A 22 -2.82 -2.70 8.83
N ILE A 23 -4.07 -2.95 8.47
CA ILE A 23 -4.47 -3.96 7.48
C ILE A 23 -5.10 -3.20 6.32
N MET A 24 -4.59 -3.43 5.11
CA MET A 24 -5.12 -2.86 3.88
C MET A 24 -5.80 -3.97 3.07
N ARG A 25 -7.04 -3.72 2.65
CA ARG A 25 -7.80 -4.58 1.75
C ARG A 25 -8.03 -3.83 0.45
N LEU A 26 -7.73 -4.50 -0.65
CA LEU A 26 -7.87 -3.96 -1.99
C LEU A 26 -8.62 -4.97 -2.86
N GLN A 27 -9.66 -4.50 -3.53
CA GLN A 27 -10.30 -5.21 -4.63
C GLN A 27 -10.10 -4.39 -5.91
N PHE A 28 -9.54 -5.04 -6.93
CA PHE A 28 -9.26 -4.40 -8.21
C PHE A 28 -9.47 -5.35 -9.38
N THR A 29 -9.80 -4.82 -10.54
CA THR A 29 -10.05 -5.61 -11.75
C THR A 29 -8.87 -5.49 -12.72
N VAL A 30 -8.24 -6.62 -13.07
CA VAL A 30 -7.16 -6.69 -14.07
C VAL A 30 -7.50 -7.74 -15.11
N MET A 31 -7.45 -7.35 -16.39
CA MET A 31 -7.75 -8.23 -17.54
C MET A 31 -9.10 -8.95 -17.42
N GLY A 32 -10.12 -8.26 -16.88
CA GLY A 32 -11.46 -8.81 -16.67
C GLY A 32 -11.57 -9.79 -15.49
N LYS A 33 -10.50 -10.00 -14.72
CA LYS A 33 -10.51 -10.79 -13.49
C LYS A 33 -10.50 -9.87 -12.28
N GLN A 34 -11.36 -10.14 -11.32
CA GLN A 34 -11.31 -9.48 -10.02
C GLN A 34 -10.22 -10.14 -9.17
N VAL A 35 -9.41 -9.30 -8.54
CA VAL A 35 -8.36 -9.69 -7.61
C VAL A 35 -8.69 -9.05 -6.28
N ASN A 36 -8.66 -9.86 -5.23
CA ASN A 36 -8.73 -9.40 -3.85
C ASN A 36 -7.33 -9.58 -3.24
N SER A 37 -6.83 -8.54 -2.60
CA SER A 37 -5.55 -8.55 -1.91
C SER A 37 -5.76 -8.03 -0.49
N GLU A 38 -5.16 -8.70 0.47
CA GLU A 38 -4.97 -8.19 1.81
C GLU A 38 -3.47 -7.99 2.01
N SER A 39 -3.08 -6.89 2.65
CA SER A 39 -1.69 -6.60 2.98
C SER A 39 -1.65 -6.09 4.41
N ILE A 40 -0.68 -6.59 5.17
CA ILE A 40 -0.36 -6.09 6.49
C ILE A 40 0.82 -5.16 6.40
N GLY A 41 0.81 -4.11 7.22
CA GLY A 41 1.93 -3.19 7.24
C GLY A 41 1.98 -2.31 8.48
N ILE A 42 3.04 -1.53 8.52
CA ILE A 42 3.30 -0.54 9.54
C ILE A 42 3.89 0.72 8.88
N SER A 43 3.34 1.87 9.23
CA SER A 43 3.84 3.17 8.81
C SER A 43 4.65 3.80 9.94
N GLN A 44 5.89 4.18 9.67
CA GLN A 44 6.69 5.03 10.55
C GLN A 44 6.49 6.49 10.16
N LEU A 45 6.04 7.30 11.11
CA LEU A 45 5.74 8.71 10.93
C LEU A 45 6.53 9.57 11.92
N ARG A 46 7.14 10.67 11.46
CA ARG A 46 7.70 11.71 12.33
C ARG A 46 6.98 13.01 12.10
N PHE A 47 6.71 13.73 13.19
CA PHE A 47 6.07 15.05 13.13
C PHE A 47 7.03 16.15 13.60
N ASN A 48 6.97 17.32 12.98
CA ASN A 48 7.60 18.51 13.55
C ASN A 48 6.75 19.10 14.69
N LYS A 49 7.25 20.17 15.32
CA LYS A 49 6.55 20.86 16.42
C LYS A 49 5.21 21.49 15.99
N GLN A 50 4.99 21.68 14.70
CA GLN A 50 3.75 22.20 14.12
C GLN A 50 2.74 21.08 13.79
N GLY A 51 3.06 19.82 14.11
CA GLY A 51 2.19 18.68 13.83
C GLY A 51 2.17 18.25 12.36
N GLN A 52 3.16 18.67 11.57
CA GLN A 52 3.28 18.26 10.17
C GLN A 52 4.18 17.03 10.05
N ILE A 53 3.81 16.08 9.18
CA ILE A 53 4.62 14.91 8.89
C ILE A 53 5.90 15.37 8.17
N ILE A 54 7.07 15.09 8.77
CA ILE A 54 8.40 15.37 8.21
C ILE A 54 9.17 14.10 7.83
N PHE A 55 8.64 12.93 8.18
CA PHE A 55 9.14 11.64 7.72
C PHE A 55 7.95 10.68 7.62
N HIS A 56 7.90 9.91 6.54
CA HIS A 56 6.93 8.84 6.32
C HIS A 56 7.61 7.71 5.55
N GLN A 57 7.67 6.53 6.18
CA GLN A 57 8.09 5.29 5.53
C GLN A 57 7.08 4.19 5.83
N ASP A 58 6.63 3.48 4.80
CA ASP A 58 5.77 2.30 4.96
C ASP A 58 6.61 1.02 4.84
N PHE A 59 6.40 0.09 5.78
CA PHE A 59 6.91 -1.27 5.77
C PHE A 59 5.71 -2.20 5.67
N TRP A 60 5.60 -2.95 4.59
CA TRP A 60 4.43 -3.77 4.32
C TRP A 60 4.83 -5.09 3.67
N ASP A 61 4.03 -6.12 3.95
CA ASP A 61 4.13 -7.39 3.24
C ASP A 61 3.18 -7.35 2.03
N GLY A 62 3.76 -7.44 0.83
CA GLY A 62 3.01 -7.43 -0.42
C GLY A 62 2.79 -8.79 -1.06
N VAL A 63 3.24 -9.86 -0.42
CA VAL A 63 3.49 -11.15 -1.07
C VAL A 63 2.18 -11.90 -1.40
N ASP A 64 1.09 -11.66 -0.67
CA ASP A 64 -0.11 -12.50 -0.77
C ASP A 64 -1.13 -12.10 -1.85
N GLY A 65 -0.98 -10.99 -2.58
CA GLY A 65 -1.91 -10.66 -3.67
C GLY A 65 -1.53 -9.53 -4.61
N PHE A 66 -0.85 -8.49 -4.11
CA PHE A 66 -0.52 -7.32 -4.93
C PHE A 66 0.68 -7.58 -5.87
N TYR A 67 1.75 -8.23 -5.38
CA TYR A 67 2.94 -8.48 -6.19
C TYR A 67 2.77 -9.58 -7.25
N GLN A 68 1.88 -10.54 -7.09
CA GLN A 68 1.70 -11.61 -8.09
C GLN A 68 1.13 -11.07 -9.41
N HIS A 69 0.35 -9.98 -9.35
CA HIS A 69 -0.26 -9.36 -10.53
C HIS A 69 0.54 -8.16 -11.07
N LEU A 70 1.46 -7.58 -10.29
CA LEU A 70 2.36 -6.50 -10.73
C LEU A 70 3.19 -6.83 -11.99
N PRO A 71 3.77 -8.03 -12.17
CA PRO A 71 4.46 -8.40 -13.41
C PRO A 71 3.55 -8.35 -14.64
N ILE A 72 2.29 -8.75 -14.50
CA ILE A 72 1.30 -8.76 -15.58
C ILE A 72 0.86 -7.33 -15.92
N ILE A 73 0.62 -6.51 -14.89
CA ILE A 73 0.29 -5.08 -15.04
C ILE A 73 1.47 -4.34 -15.68
N GLY A 74 2.70 -4.58 -15.20
CA GLY A 74 3.93 -3.98 -15.74
C GLY A 74 4.19 -4.37 -17.20
N TYR A 75 3.98 -5.64 -17.56
CA TYR A 75 4.07 -6.09 -18.95
C TYR A 75 3.04 -5.40 -19.87
N SER A 76 1.80 -5.25 -19.38
CA SER A 76 0.71 -4.62 -20.13
C SER A 76 0.95 -3.11 -20.32
N LEU A 77 1.41 -2.40 -19.27
CA LEU A 77 1.76 -0.98 -19.34
C LEU A 77 2.92 -0.72 -20.30
N ARG A 78 3.96 -1.58 -20.28
CA ARG A 78 5.11 -1.48 -21.19
C ARG A 78 4.68 -1.55 -22.65
N LYS A 79 3.80 -2.50 -23.00
CA LYS A 79 3.29 -2.64 -24.37
C LYS A 79 2.45 -1.46 -24.85
N ILE A 80 1.70 -0.80 -23.96
CA ILE A 80 0.94 0.41 -24.32
C ILE A 80 1.90 1.56 -24.60
N ARG A 81 2.96 1.71 -23.79
CA ARG A 81 3.97 2.75 -23.95
C ARG A 81 4.83 2.57 -25.21
N GLU A 82 5.06 1.33 -25.66
CA GLU A 82 5.77 1.03 -26.91
C GLU A 82 4.94 1.30 -28.18
N LYS A 83 3.63 1.52 -28.06
CA LYS A 83 2.71 1.84 -29.16
C LYS A 83 2.38 3.33 -29.29
N LEU A 84 2.96 4.18 -28.44
CA LEU A 84 2.92 5.64 -28.54
C LEU A 84 4.26 6.13 -29.10
#